data_AF-A0A920SA82-F1
#
_entry.id   AF-A0A920SA82-F1
#
_cell.length_a   1.000
_cell.length_b   1.000
_cell.length_c   1.000
_cell.angle_alpha   90.00
_cell.angle_beta   90.00
_cell.angle_gamma   90.00
#
_symmetry.space_group_name_H-M   'P 1'
#
loop_
_entity.id
_entity.type
_entity.pdbx_description
1 polymer ?
#
loop_
_entity_poly.entity_id
_entity_poly.type
_entity_poly.pdbx_seq_one_letter_code
_entity_poly.pdbx_strand_id
1 'polypeptide(L)'
;MVPLVRFTNVGGIPLSELMAEEKIDQLVKRTRGGGGEIVELLKEGSAYYAPSAAITQMVEAVLLDKKRILPACAYLEGEFGINGLCVGVPVKLGAGGMEQVMEIQLTDDEKAALQGSADSVKELVEVMNKARADG
;
A
#
# COMPACT_ATOMS: atom_id res chain seq x y z
N MET A 1 -7.19 -0.71 -0.24
CA MET A 1 -5.94 -1.52 -0.26
C MET A 1 -6.12 -2.73 -1.16
N VAL A 2 -5.14 -2.99 -2.03
CA VAL A 2 -5.17 -4.07 -3.03
C VAL A 2 -4.01 -5.05 -2.75
N PRO A 3 -4.23 -6.15 -2.01
CA PRO A 3 -3.22 -7.19 -1.84
C PRO A 3 -2.99 -7.95 -3.15
N LEU A 4 -1.74 -8.05 -3.59
CA LEU A 4 -1.35 -8.73 -4.82
C LEU A 4 -0.84 -10.14 -4.54
N VAL A 5 -1.77 -11.10 -4.47
CA VAL A 5 -1.46 -12.52 -4.18
C VAL A 5 -0.44 -13.09 -5.17
N ARG A 6 -0.58 -12.76 -6.46
CA ARG A 6 0.30 -13.23 -7.54
C ARG A 6 1.77 -12.85 -7.35
N PHE A 7 2.05 -11.75 -6.65
CA PHE A 7 3.40 -11.30 -6.32
C PHE A 7 3.92 -11.83 -4.96
N THR A 8 3.14 -12.67 -4.27
CA THR A 8 3.50 -13.23 -2.97
C THR A 8 4.06 -14.65 -3.12
N ASN A 9 5.23 -14.90 -2.54
CA ASN A 9 5.91 -16.20 -2.57
C ASN A 9 6.59 -16.52 -1.24
N VAL A 10 6.87 -17.80 -1.01
CA VAL A 10 7.70 -18.27 0.11
C VAL A 10 8.92 -18.97 -0.46
N GLY A 11 10.10 -18.37 -0.29
CA GLY A 11 11.35 -18.92 -0.84
C GLY A 11 11.34 -19.05 -2.37
N GLY A 12 10.61 -18.17 -3.07
CA GLY A 12 10.45 -18.23 -4.53
C GLY A 12 9.28 -19.08 -5.01
N ILE A 13 8.63 -19.86 -4.14
CA ILE A 13 7.47 -20.69 -4.51
C ILE A 13 6.18 -19.85 -4.40
N PRO A 14 5.38 -19.73 -5.46
CA PRO A 14 4.13 -18.98 -5.45
C PRO A 14 3.15 -19.46 -4.37
N LEU A 15 2.40 -18.54 -3.77
CA LEU A 15 1.47 -18.87 -2.68
C LEU A 15 0.40 -19.90 -3.11
N SER A 16 -0.03 -19.85 -4.37
CA SER A 16 -1.01 -20.77 -4.96
C SER A 16 -0.55 -22.22 -4.99
N GLU A 17 0.75 -22.48 -4.96
CA GLU A 17 1.31 -23.85 -4.89
C GLU A 17 1.42 -24.35 -3.44
N LEU A 18 1.35 -23.45 -2.46
CA LEU A 18 1.60 -23.74 -1.05
C LEU A 18 0.32 -23.88 -0.22
N MET A 19 -0.78 -23.30 -0.68
CA MET A 19 -2.05 -23.31 0.05
C MET A 19 -3.25 -23.13 -0.87
N ALA A 20 -4.40 -23.64 -0.41
CA ALA A 20 -5.67 -23.50 -1.13
C ALA A 20 -6.13 -22.04 -1.20
N GLU A 21 -6.82 -21.70 -2.29
CA GLU A 21 -7.37 -20.36 -2.57
C GLU A 21 -8.20 -19.82 -1.42
N GLU A 22 -9.11 -20.62 -0.86
CA GLU A 22 -9.92 -20.27 0.31
C GLU A 22 -9.07 -19.76 1.50
N LYS A 23 -7.90 -20.38 1.71
CA LYS A 23 -7.00 -19.97 2.80
C LYS A 23 -6.31 -18.64 2.48
N ILE A 24 -5.94 -18.44 1.21
CA ILE A 24 -5.37 -17.19 0.73
C ILE A 24 -6.38 -16.05 0.90
N ASP A 25 -7.64 -16.29 0.54
CA ASP A 25 -8.71 -15.30 0.66
C ASP A 25 -8.96 -14.88 2.11
N GLN A 26 -8.90 -15.83 3.05
CA GLN A 26 -8.95 -15.52 4.48
C GLN A 26 -7.79 -14.60 4.90
N LEU A 27 -6.58 -14.83 4.41
CA LEU A 27 -5.40 -13.98 4.69
C LEU A 27 -5.55 -12.60 4.06
N VAL A 28 -6.05 -12.50 2.84
CA VAL A 28 -6.36 -11.24 2.16
C VAL A 28 -7.39 -10.43 2.95
N LYS A 29 -8.47 -11.08 3.38
CA LYS A 29 -9.54 -10.45 4.19
C LYS A 29 -8.99 -9.93 5.51
N ARG A 30 -8.21 -10.76 6.23
CA ARG A 30 -7.59 -10.35 7.49
C ARG A 30 -6.59 -9.21 7.31
N THR A 31 -5.82 -9.21 6.22
CA THR A 31 -4.89 -8.11 5.90
C THR A 31 -5.63 -6.78 5.73
N ARG A 32 -6.76 -6.77 5.01
CA ARG A 32 -7.62 -5.59 4.87
C ARG A 32 -8.19 -5.10 6.21
N GLY A 33 -8.52 -6.03 7.12
CA GLY A 33 -9.08 -5.73 8.44
C GLY A 33 -8.07 -5.56 9.57
N GLY A 34 -6.77 -5.77 9.35
CA GLY A 34 -5.80 -5.95 10.42
C GLY A 34 -5.66 -4.75 11.37
N GLY A 35 -5.82 -3.52 10.85
CA GLY A 35 -5.85 -2.33 11.69
C GLY A 35 -7.06 -2.31 12.63
N GLY A 36 -8.23 -2.67 12.12
CA GLY A 36 -9.47 -2.79 12.92
C GLY A 36 -9.39 -3.90 13.95
N GLU A 37 -8.80 -5.05 13.58
CA GLU A 37 -8.54 -6.17 14.51
C GLU A 37 -7.71 -5.70 15.72
N ILE A 38 -6.65 -4.91 15.51
CA ILE A 38 -5.82 -4.39 16.60
C ILE A 38 -6.58 -3.38 17.47
N VAL A 39 -7.33 -2.46 16.86
CA VAL A 39 -8.15 -1.48 17.61
C VAL A 39 -9.17 -2.21 18.50
N GLU A 40 -9.84 -3.22 17.96
CA GLU A 40 -10.84 -3.99 18.70
C GLU A 40 -10.24 -4.74 19.90
N LEU A 41 -9.02 -5.26 19.76
CA LEU A 41 -8.33 -6.02 20.81
C LEU A 41 -7.67 -5.12 21.86
N LEU A 42 -7.06 -4.01 21.45
CA LEU A 42 -6.39 -3.08 22.36
C LEU A 42 -7.38 -2.24 23.18
N LYS A 43 -8.61 -2.04 22.69
CA LYS A 43 -9.69 -1.23 23.30
C LYS A 43 -9.42 0.27 23.41
N GLU A 44 -8.17 0.68 23.54
CA GLU A 44 -7.75 2.06 23.58
C GLU A 44 -6.57 2.29 22.61
N GLY A 45 -6.73 3.26 21.71
CA GLY A 45 -5.75 3.58 20.68
C GLY A 45 -5.77 2.63 19.48
N SER A 46 -4.64 2.59 18.75
CA SER A 46 -4.45 1.80 17.52
C SER A 46 -3.05 1.16 17.50
N ALA A 47 -2.75 0.37 16.47
CA ALA A 47 -1.43 -0.25 16.32
C ALA A 47 -0.30 0.79 16.29
N TYR A 48 0.78 0.56 17.03
CA TYR A 48 1.93 1.48 17.06
C TYR A 48 3.27 0.79 16.81
N TYR A 49 3.53 -0.42 17.32
CA TYR A 49 4.81 -1.12 17.09
C TYR A 49 5.12 -1.38 15.61
N ALA A 50 4.18 -1.98 14.87
CA ALA A 50 4.38 -2.27 13.46
C ALA A 50 4.50 -1.00 12.60
N PRO A 51 3.65 0.04 12.78
CA PRO A 51 3.86 1.34 12.13
C PRO A 51 5.22 1.97 12.44
N SER A 52 5.68 1.98 13.69
CA SER A 52 6.99 2.51 14.06
C SER A 52 8.14 1.77 13.37
N ALA A 53 8.08 0.44 13.30
CA ALA A 53 9.07 -0.37 12.59
C ALA A 53 9.08 -0.08 11.08
N ALA A 54 7.91 0.06 10.46
CA ALA A 54 7.79 0.38 9.04
C ALA A 54 8.43 1.75 8.70
N ILE A 55 8.13 2.79 9.49
CA ILE A 55 8.75 4.11 9.32
C ILE A 55 10.25 4.05 9.54
N THR A 56 10.71 3.34 10.57
CA THR A 56 12.14 3.16 10.83
C THR A 56 12.86 2.56 9.63
N GLN A 57 12.27 1.54 8.98
CA GLN A 57 12.83 0.94 7.78
C GLN A 57 12.90 1.91 6.59
N MET A 58 11.87 2.75 6.40
CA MET A 58 11.87 3.78 5.35
C MET A 58 12.95 4.84 5.61
N VAL A 59 13.06 5.34 6.84
CA VAL A 59 14.08 6.31 7.24
C VAL A 59 15.48 5.73 7.04
N GLU A 60 15.70 4.49 7.45
CA GLU A 60 16.97 3.81 7.26
C GLU A 60 17.33 3.64 5.78
N ALA A 61 16.35 3.33 4.91
CA ALA A 61 16.58 3.24 3.47
C ALA A 61 17.05 4.56 2.86
N VAL A 62 16.51 5.68 3.32
CA VAL A 62 16.90 7.02 2.87
C VAL A 62 18.28 7.40 3.41
N LEU A 63 18.48 7.31 4.73
CA LEU A 63 19.73 7.76 5.38
C LEU A 63 20.94 6.96 4.94
N LEU A 64 20.78 5.67 4.68
CA LEU A 64 21.88 4.76 4.30
C LEU A 64 21.90 4.46 2.80
N ASP A 65 21.16 5.23 1.99
CA ASP A 65 21.06 5.09 0.54
C ASP A 65 20.85 3.63 0.06
N LYS A 66 19.99 2.87 0.75
CA LYS A 66 19.89 1.42 0.53
C LYS A 66 19.22 1.04 -0.79
N LYS A 67 18.68 2.01 -1.54
CA LYS A 67 17.90 1.82 -2.78
C LYS A 67 16.81 0.75 -2.62
N ARG A 68 16.16 0.72 -1.45
CA ARG A 68 15.19 -0.32 -1.08
C ARG A 68 13.88 -0.10 -1.82
N ILE A 69 13.31 -1.18 -2.35
CA ILE A 69 11.95 -1.19 -2.86
C ILE A 69 11.01 -1.50 -1.70
N LEU A 70 10.10 -0.58 -1.39
CA LEU A 70 9.12 -0.69 -0.31
C LEU A 70 7.76 -0.17 -0.80
N PRO A 71 6.62 -0.75 -0.38
CA PRO A 71 5.33 -0.13 -0.61
C PRO A 71 5.20 1.13 0.24
N ALA A 72 4.93 2.27 -0.40
CA ALA A 72 4.69 3.54 0.30
C ALA A 72 3.66 4.39 -0.45
N CYS A 73 3.08 5.38 0.23
CA CYS A 73 2.23 6.37 -0.40
C CYS A 73 3.11 7.36 -1.18
N ALA A 74 2.89 7.46 -2.49
CA ALA A 74 3.63 8.36 -3.36
C ALA A 74 2.69 9.11 -4.31
N TYR A 75 3.07 10.34 -4.65
CA TYR A 75 2.37 11.15 -5.63
C TYR A 75 2.64 10.61 -7.03
N LEU A 76 1.58 10.27 -7.76
CA LEU A 76 1.66 9.70 -9.10
C LEU A 76 1.44 10.79 -10.15
N GLU A 77 2.24 10.77 -11.21
CA GLU A 77 2.25 11.75 -12.30
C GLU A 77 1.95 11.09 -13.66
N GLY A 78 1.43 9.86 -13.65
CA GLY A 78 1.06 9.09 -14.83
C GLY A 78 1.21 7.58 -14.64
N GLU A 79 1.93 7.15 -13.60
CA GLU A 79 2.15 5.75 -13.29
C GLU A 79 0.83 5.02 -13.04
N PHE A 80 0.73 3.79 -13.56
CA PHE A 80 -0.50 3.00 -13.54
C PHE A 80 -1.71 3.70 -14.21
N GLY A 81 -1.50 4.79 -14.95
CA GLY A 81 -2.55 5.63 -15.52
C GLY A 81 -3.19 6.60 -14.52
N ILE A 82 -2.59 6.79 -13.34
CA ILE A 82 -3.08 7.68 -12.29
C ILE A 82 -2.21 8.94 -12.28
N ASN A 83 -2.83 10.12 -12.28
CA ASN A 83 -2.14 11.41 -12.27
C ASN A 83 -2.74 12.34 -11.22
N GLY A 84 -1.86 13.00 -10.46
CA GLY A 84 -2.23 14.06 -9.53
C GLY A 84 -2.72 13.57 -8.17
N LEU A 85 -2.36 12.34 -7.78
CA LEU A 85 -2.91 11.70 -6.57
C LEU A 85 -1.84 10.91 -5.82
N CYS A 86 -1.86 10.98 -4.49
CA CYS A 86 -1.04 10.14 -3.63
C CYS A 86 -1.69 8.77 -3.42
N VAL A 87 -1.04 7.70 -3.89
CA VAL A 87 -1.56 6.32 -3.79
C VAL A 87 -0.46 5.39 -3.27
N GLY A 88 -0.84 4.33 -2.55
CA GLY A 88 0.08 3.29 -2.10
C GLY A 88 0.60 2.45 -3.27
N VAL A 89 1.88 2.59 -3.61
CA VAL A 89 2.55 1.86 -4.69
C VAL A 89 3.96 1.41 -4.25
N PRO A 90 4.58 0.43 -4.94
CA PRO A 90 5.97 0.10 -4.68
C PRO A 90 6.88 1.24 -5.15
N VAL A 91 7.74 1.74 -4.27
CA VAL A 91 8.70 2.82 -4.57
C VAL A 91 10.12 2.42 -4.20
N LYS A 92 11.09 2.99 -4.90
CA LYS A 92 12.50 2.94 -4.55
C LYS A 92 12.84 4.12 -3.63
N LEU A 93 13.30 3.81 -2.43
CA LEU A 93 13.80 4.79 -1.48
C LEU A 93 15.33 4.76 -1.39
N GLY A 94 15.94 5.94 -1.47
CA GLY A 94 17.38 6.16 -1.33
C GLY A 94 17.67 7.56 -0.79
N ALA A 95 18.92 8.00 -0.89
CA ALA A 95 19.36 9.31 -0.38
C ALA A 95 18.58 10.49 -0.99
N GLY A 96 18.02 10.33 -2.19
CA GLY A 96 17.12 11.31 -2.81
C GLY A 96 15.69 11.33 -2.25
N GLY A 97 15.39 10.53 -1.22
CA GLY A 97 14.03 10.30 -0.76
C GLY A 97 13.34 9.25 -1.63
N MET A 98 12.19 9.60 -2.22
CA MET A 98 11.52 8.76 -3.21
C MET A 98 12.16 8.99 -4.57
N GLU A 99 12.86 7.98 -5.09
CA GLU A 99 13.66 8.11 -6.32
C GLU A 99 12.93 7.59 -7.56
N GLN A 100 12.02 6.63 -7.38
CA GLN A 100 11.32 5.99 -8.48
C GLN A 100 10.05 5.28 -7.99
N VAL A 101 8.95 5.39 -8.73
CA VAL A 101 7.81 4.48 -8.64
C VAL A 101 8.08 3.25 -9.49
N MET A 102 7.90 2.05 -8.92
CA MET A 102 8.14 0.79 -9.61
C MET A 102 6.83 0.31 -10.28
N GLU A 103 6.70 0.56 -11.58
CA GLU A 103 5.56 0.06 -12.35
C GLU A 103 5.69 -1.45 -12.61
N ILE A 104 4.70 -2.18 -12.12
CA ILE A 104 4.57 -3.63 -12.32
C ILE A 104 3.40 -3.90 -13.25
N GLN A 105 3.48 -5.00 -14.00
CA GLN A 105 2.37 -5.43 -14.83
C GLN A 105 1.26 -5.98 -13.94
N LEU A 106 0.11 -5.31 -13.98
CA LEU A 106 -1.12 -5.73 -13.32
C LEU A 106 -2.03 -6.44 -14.32
N THR A 107 -2.77 -7.43 -13.85
CA THR A 107 -3.91 -7.98 -14.61
C THR A 107 -5.03 -6.94 -14.71
N ASP A 108 -6.00 -7.16 -15.58
CA ASP A 108 -7.15 -6.25 -15.72
C ASP A 108 -7.92 -6.10 -14.40
N ASP A 109 -8.09 -7.20 -13.64
CA ASP A 109 -8.74 -7.18 -12.33
C ASP A 109 -7.91 -6.42 -11.27
N GLU A 110 -6.59 -6.63 -11.23
CA GLU A 110 -5.69 -5.92 -10.32
C GLU A 110 -5.66 -4.41 -10.63
N LYS A 111 -5.69 -4.06 -11.92
CA LYS A 111 -5.75 -2.67 -12.39
C LYS A 111 -7.08 -2.02 -12.03
N ALA A 112 -8.21 -2.71 -12.24
CA ALA A 112 -9.52 -2.23 -11.84
C ALA A 112 -9.61 -2.02 -10.32
N ALA A 113 -9.04 -2.94 -9.52
CA ALA A 113 -8.98 -2.81 -8.07
C ALA A 113 -8.10 -1.62 -7.62
N LEU A 114 -6.96 -1.39 -8.28
CA LEU A 114 -6.11 -0.23 -8.02
C LEU A 114 -6.85 1.07 -8.35
N GLN A 115 -7.51 1.13 -9.51
CA GLN A 115 -8.29 2.29 -9.92
C GLN A 115 -9.41 2.59 -8.92
N GLY A 116 -10.19 1.59 -8.51
CA GLY A 116 -11.22 1.77 -7.48
C GLY A 116 -10.63 2.26 -6.14
N SER A 117 -9.44 1.79 -5.77
CA SER A 117 -8.74 2.28 -4.57
C SER A 117 -8.27 3.73 -4.72
N ALA A 118 -7.86 4.16 -5.92
CA ALA A 118 -7.47 5.53 -6.21
C ALA A 118 -8.69 6.47 -6.21
N ASP A 119 -9.81 6.03 -6.78
CA ASP A 119 -11.06 6.79 -6.82
C ASP A 119 -11.56 7.11 -5.39
N SER A 120 -11.48 6.15 -4.45
CA SER A 120 -11.80 6.40 -3.04
C SER A 120 -10.92 7.48 -2.40
N VAL A 121 -9.63 7.52 -2.74
CA VAL A 121 -8.71 8.57 -2.22
C VAL A 121 -9.07 9.92 -2.84
N LYS A 122 -9.38 9.95 -4.15
CA LYS A 122 -9.78 11.17 -4.86
C LYS A 122 -11.07 11.75 -4.28
N GLU A 123 -12.08 10.93 -4.02
CA GLU A 123 -13.33 11.35 -3.37
C GLU A 123 -13.06 12.02 -2.02
N LEU A 124 -12.19 11.43 -1.19
CA LEU A 124 -11.83 12.01 0.10
C LEU A 124 -11.16 13.38 -0.04
N VAL A 125 -10.24 13.53 -1.00
CA VAL A 125 -9.59 14.81 -1.30
C VAL A 125 -10.61 15.86 -1.74
N GLU A 126 -11.58 15.49 -2.57
CA GLU A 126 -12.67 16.39 -3.00
C GLU A 126 -13.54 16.85 -1.84
N VAL A 127 -13.89 15.94 -0.92
CA VAL A 127 -14.64 16.28 0.31
C VAL A 127 -13.84 17.27 1.17
N MET A 128 -12.54 17.03 1.37
CA MET A 128 -11.68 17.94 2.13
C MET A 128 -11.58 19.33 1.49
N ASN A 129 -11.51 19.41 0.16
CA ASN A 129 -11.46 20.67 -0.57
C ASN A 129 -12.77 21.46 -0.45
N LYS A 130 -13.93 20.80 -0.52
CA LYS A 130 -15.24 21.44 -0.31
C LYS A 130 -15.35 21.99 1.11
N ALA A 131 -15.03 21.17 2.12
CA ALA A 131 -15.06 21.60 3.52
C ALA A 131 -14.16 22.81 3.80
N ARG A 132 -13.04 22.95 3.09
CA ARG A 132 -12.15 24.10 3.18
C ARG A 132 -12.68 25.34 2.47
N ALA A 133 -13.44 25.18 1.38
CA ALA A 133 -14.03 26.30 0.64
C ALA A 133 -15.26 26.89 1.35
N ASP A 134 -15.95 26.07 2.16
CA ASP A 134 -17.17 26.44 2.87
C ASP A 134 -16.91 27.10 4.26
N GLY A 135 -15.65 27.19 4.71
CA GLY A 135 -15.24 27.78 5.99
C GLY A 135 -14.28 28.96 5.83
#